data_AF-A0A1I2T061-F1
#
_entry.id   AF-A0A1I2T061-F1
#
_cell.length_a   1.000
_cell.length_b   1.000
_cell.length_c   1.000
_cell.angle_alpha   90.00
_cell.angle_beta   90.00
_cell.angle_gamma   90.00
#
_symmetry.space_group_name_H-M   'P 1'
#
loop_
_entity.id
_entity.type
_entity.pdbx_description
1 polymer ?
#
loop_
_entity_poly.entity_id
_entity_poly.type
_entity_poly.pdbx_seq_one_letter_code
_entity_poly.pdbx_strand_id
1 'polypeptide(L)'
;MRDQRYECAYIFGAVCPARGVGAALVMPFANTHAMNAHLAEIGSQVEEGAHAIVIIDGADWHTTKSLKLPSNISLLRLPAYSPELNPQESIWQYLRQNSLANRAYETYDTIVTACCKAGNDLINLPDTIKSITTREWFTGRSQGRTEGLDRICLGTDRLPSAYGARQSAW
;
A
#
# COMPACT_ATOMS: atom_id res chain seq x y z
N MET A 1 17.50 6.31 -20.99
CA MET A 1 16.52 6.63 -22.05
C MET A 1 15.17 6.13 -21.56
N ARG A 2 14.30 7.01 -21.04
CA ARG A 2 12.95 6.64 -20.55
C ARG A 2 12.01 6.59 -21.76
N ASP A 3 11.32 5.48 -21.96
CA ASP A 3 10.20 5.40 -22.89
C ASP A 3 9.08 6.35 -22.38
N GLN A 4 8.73 7.36 -23.17
CA GLN A 4 7.78 8.45 -22.85
C GLN A 4 6.37 8.18 -23.43
N ARG A 5 5.98 6.93 -23.66
CA ARG A 5 4.73 6.62 -24.37
C ARG A 5 3.55 6.17 -23.50
N TYR A 6 3.69 6.12 -22.17
CA TYR A 6 2.64 5.59 -21.29
C TYR A 6 2.39 6.49 -20.08
N GLU A 7 1.15 6.99 -19.96
CA GLU A 7 0.66 7.58 -18.72
C GLU A 7 0.47 6.46 -17.69
N CYS A 8 0.70 6.73 -16.41
CA CYS A 8 0.49 5.74 -15.36
C CYS A 8 0.13 6.41 -14.05
N ALA A 9 -0.68 5.75 -13.24
CA ALA A 9 -0.93 6.16 -11.87
C ALA A 9 -0.22 5.19 -10.90
N TYR A 10 0.14 5.71 -9.74
CA TYR A 10 0.72 4.93 -8.65
C TYR A 10 -0.31 4.78 -7.55
N ILE A 11 -0.53 3.56 -7.08
CA ILE A 11 -1.39 3.27 -5.94
C ILE A 11 -0.48 3.04 -4.74
N PHE A 12 -0.63 3.89 -3.74
CA PHE A 12 -0.07 3.72 -2.41
C PHE A 12 -1.13 3.07 -1.54
N GLY A 13 -0.77 2.01 -0.82
CA GLY A 13 -1.69 1.31 0.04
C GLY A 13 -1.03 0.86 1.33
N ALA A 14 -1.80 0.93 2.41
CA ALA A 14 -1.43 0.41 3.70
C ALA A 14 -2.63 -0.24 4.37
N VAL A 15 -2.40 -1.30 5.14
CA VAL A 15 -3.44 -2.09 5.77
C VAL A 15 -3.04 -2.50 7.18
N CYS A 16 -4.01 -2.51 8.09
CA CYS A 16 -3.88 -3.10 9.41
C CYS A 16 -4.64 -4.44 9.44
N PRO A 17 -3.94 -5.59 9.35
CA PRO A 17 -4.57 -6.90 9.34
C PRO A 17 -5.45 -7.17 10.57
N ALA A 18 -5.03 -6.71 11.76
CA ALA A 18 -5.77 -6.96 13.00
C ALA A 18 -7.16 -6.30 13.01
N ARG A 19 -7.24 -5.07 12.48
CA ARG A 19 -8.45 -4.26 12.45
C ARG A 19 -9.25 -4.44 11.16
N GLY A 20 -8.61 -4.90 10.08
CA GLY A 20 -9.22 -4.99 8.74
C GLY A 20 -9.45 -3.63 8.11
N VAL A 21 -8.69 -2.60 8.53
CA VAL A 21 -8.76 -1.24 7.97
C VAL A 21 -7.60 -0.98 7.03
N GLY A 22 -7.75 -0.03 6.12
CA GLY A 22 -6.70 0.37 5.20
C GLY A 22 -6.73 1.85 4.86
N ALA A 23 -5.60 2.34 4.37
CA ALA A 23 -5.36 3.67 3.84
C ALA A 23 -4.86 3.51 2.40
N ALA A 24 -5.36 4.31 1.47
CA ALA A 24 -4.91 4.26 0.08
C ALA A 24 -4.90 5.65 -0.56
N LEU A 25 -3.90 5.91 -1.41
CA LEU A 25 -3.80 7.12 -2.22
C LEU A 25 -3.43 6.76 -3.67
N VAL A 26 -4.02 7.47 -4.63
CA VAL A 26 -3.64 7.38 -6.03
C VAL A 26 -2.90 8.65 -6.41
N MET A 27 -1.64 8.50 -6.86
CA MET A 27 -0.74 9.62 -7.12
C MET A 27 -0.16 9.54 -8.54
N PRO A 28 0.12 10.69 -9.18
CA PRO A 28 0.75 10.72 -10.50
C PRO A 28 2.21 10.26 -10.51
N PHE A 29 2.90 10.34 -9.36
CA PHE A 29 4.32 10.00 -9.25
C PHE A 29 4.62 9.25 -7.95
N ALA A 30 5.51 8.25 -8.02
CA ALA A 30 6.13 7.66 -6.84
C ALA A 30 7.37 8.46 -6.43
N ASN A 31 7.21 9.34 -5.44
CA ASN A 31 8.28 10.19 -4.92
C ASN A 31 8.09 10.49 -3.42
N THR A 32 9.02 11.23 -2.82
CA THR A 32 8.97 11.61 -1.40
C THR A 32 7.72 12.40 -1.02
N HIS A 33 7.18 13.23 -1.91
CA HIS A 33 5.94 13.96 -1.65
C HIS A 33 4.76 13.02 -1.52
N ALA A 34 4.60 12.07 -2.46
CA ALA A 34 3.57 11.04 -2.40
C ALA A 34 3.70 10.16 -1.14
N MET A 35 4.92 9.78 -0.77
CA MET A 35 5.16 9.00 0.45
C MET A 35 4.77 9.79 1.71
N ASN A 36 5.10 11.08 1.79
CA ASN A 36 4.70 11.92 2.93
C ASN A 36 3.18 12.08 3.02
N ALA A 37 2.49 12.23 1.88
CA ALA A 37 1.03 12.25 1.85
C ALA A 37 0.45 10.91 2.36
N HIS A 38 1.03 9.78 1.94
CA HIS A 38 0.59 8.46 2.39
C HIS A 38 0.84 8.23 3.89
N LEU A 39 1.98 8.65 4.43
CA LEU A 39 2.25 8.59 5.87
C LEU A 39 1.26 9.43 6.67
N ALA A 40 0.89 10.61 6.18
CA ALA A 40 -0.13 11.44 6.82
C ALA A 40 -1.52 10.77 6.81
N GLU A 41 -1.91 10.18 5.68
CA GLU A 41 -3.15 9.41 5.56
C GLU A 41 -3.16 8.24 6.55
N ILE A 42 -2.11 7.43 6.60
CA ILE A 42 -1.98 6.33 7.56
C ILE A 42 -2.10 6.85 8.98
N GLY A 43 -1.42 7.95 9.31
CA GLY A 43 -1.42 8.54 10.64
C GLY A 43 -2.82 8.96 11.10
N SER A 44 -3.69 9.35 10.16
CA SER A 44 -5.09 9.69 10.43
C SER A 44 -5.99 8.49 10.70
N GLN A 45 -5.58 7.28 10.27
CA GLN A 45 -6.32 6.02 10.47
C GLN A 45 -5.88 5.25 11.74
N VAL A 46 -4.83 5.72 12.42
CA VAL A 46 -4.38 5.17 13.71
C VAL A 46 -5.35 5.61 14.81
N GLU A 47 -5.78 4.68 15.66
CA GLU A 47 -6.69 5.00 16.77
C GLU A 47 -6.05 5.95 17.78
N GLU A 48 -6.88 6.74 18.45
CA GLU A 48 -6.41 7.63 19.50
C GLU A 48 -5.72 6.82 20.62
N GLY A 49 -4.52 7.25 21.01
CA GLY A 49 -3.70 6.54 21.99
C GLY A 49 -2.94 5.32 21.47
N ALA A 50 -3.10 4.94 20.19
CA ALA A 50 -2.34 3.87 19.56
C ALA A 50 -1.09 4.40 18.83
N HIS A 51 -0.10 3.52 18.65
CA HIS A 51 1.10 3.78 17.84
C HIS A 51 1.21 2.76 16.73
N ALA A 52 1.41 3.24 15.50
CA ALA A 52 1.52 2.40 14.32
C ALA A 52 2.98 2.04 13.99
N ILE A 53 3.25 0.76 13.80
CA ILE A 53 4.49 0.28 13.18
C ILE A 53 4.20 0.01 11.70
N VAL A 54 4.74 0.84 10.82
CA VAL A 54 4.57 0.74 9.36
C VAL A 54 5.72 -0.02 8.75
N ILE A 55 5.44 -1.19 8.16
CA ILE A 55 6.44 -2.00 7.47
C ILE A 55 6.71 -1.43 6.07
N ILE A 56 7.97 -1.15 5.77
CA ILE A 56 8.42 -0.61 4.47
C ILE A 56 9.47 -1.53 3.82
N ASP A 57 9.46 -1.58 2.50
CA ASP A 57 10.52 -2.23 1.72
C ASP A 57 11.74 -1.29 1.49
N GLY A 58 12.70 -1.76 0.70
CA GLY A 58 13.93 -1.04 0.39
C GLY A 58 13.84 0.03 -0.72
N ALA A 59 12.66 0.43 -1.19
CA ALA A 59 12.55 1.42 -2.27
C ALA A 59 13.17 2.78 -1.87
N ASP A 60 13.87 3.44 -2.81
CA ASP A 60 14.66 4.66 -2.52
C ASP A 60 13.85 5.78 -1.83
N TRP A 61 12.57 5.94 -2.21
CA TRP A 61 11.69 6.95 -1.61
C TRP A 61 11.16 6.57 -0.22
N HIS A 62 11.29 5.31 0.22
CA HIS A 62 10.97 4.87 1.59
C HIS A 62 12.13 5.14 2.57
N THR A 63 13.32 5.49 2.08
CA THR A 63 14.55 5.51 2.88
C THR A 63 15.21 6.88 2.98
N THR A 64 14.62 7.90 2.35
CA THR A 64 15.13 9.28 2.40
C THR A 64 14.97 9.89 3.80
N LYS A 65 15.98 10.67 4.21
CA LYS A 65 15.94 11.48 5.45
C LYS A 65 14.89 12.61 5.40
N SER A 66 14.25 12.81 4.25
CA SER A 66 13.24 13.86 4.02
C SER A 66 11.81 13.41 4.33
N LEU A 67 11.62 12.20 4.87
CA LEU A 67 10.31 11.73 5.31
C LEU A 67 9.84 12.48 6.55
N LYS A 68 8.60 12.97 6.50
CA LYS A 68 7.91 13.63 7.60
C LYS A 68 7.05 12.59 8.32
N LEU A 69 7.61 12.00 9.37
CA LEU A 69 6.89 10.99 10.14
C LEU A 69 5.90 11.64 11.11
N PRO A 70 4.60 11.25 11.07
CA PRO A 70 3.67 11.55 12.15
C PRO A 70 4.17 11.00 13.49
N SER A 71 3.82 11.67 14.60
CA SER A 71 4.29 11.30 15.94
C SER A 71 3.81 9.93 16.41
N ASN A 72 2.73 9.41 15.82
CA ASN A 72 2.13 8.12 16.09
C ASN A 72 2.56 7.02 15.11
N ILE A 73 3.62 7.23 14.32
CA ILE A 73 4.15 6.26 13.36
C ILE A 73 5.64 6.01 13.59
N SER A 74 6.02 4.72 13.58
CA SER A 74 7.40 4.27 13.42
C SER A 74 7.53 3.41 12.16
N LEU A 75 8.66 3.50 11.45
CA LEU A 75 8.94 2.65 10.29
C LEU A 75 9.75 1.41 10.70
N LEU A 76 9.34 0.24 10.20
CA LEU A 76 10.11 -1.01 10.28
C LEU A 76 10.52 -1.42 8.87
N ARG A 77 11.83 -1.47 8.59
CA ARG A 77 12.32 -1.87 7.28
C ARG A 77 12.46 -3.39 7.17
N LEU A 78 11.96 -3.95 6.07
CA LEU A 78 12.19 -5.35 5.73
C LEU A 78 13.65 -5.59 5.28
N PRO A 79 14.16 -6.82 5.46
CA PRO A 79 15.39 -7.25 4.78
C PRO A 79 15.30 -7.03 3.27
N ALA A 80 16.43 -6.76 2.64
CA ALA A 80 16.48 -6.59 1.20
C ALA A 80 16.03 -7.88 0.49
N TYR A 81 15.26 -7.73 -0.60
CA TYR A 81 14.79 -8.82 -1.45
C TYR A 81 13.85 -9.83 -0.77
N SER A 82 13.05 -9.38 0.20
CA SER A 82 12.03 -10.22 0.88
C SER A 82 10.58 -9.77 0.61
N PRO A 83 10.11 -9.75 -0.65
CA PRO A 83 8.72 -9.38 -0.97
C PRO A 83 7.69 -10.33 -0.34
N GLU A 84 8.04 -11.60 -0.11
CA GLU A 84 7.20 -12.59 0.57
C GLU A 84 6.84 -12.20 2.01
N LEU A 85 7.63 -11.31 2.61
CA LEU A 85 7.40 -10.77 3.95
C LEU A 85 6.55 -9.50 3.94
N ASN A 86 6.13 -8.98 2.78
CA ASN A 86 5.23 -7.82 2.72
C ASN A 86 3.78 -8.28 2.44
N PRO A 87 2.86 -8.24 3.43
CA PRO A 87 1.45 -8.56 3.20
C PRO A 87 0.77 -7.69 2.13
N GLN A 88 1.36 -6.54 1.80
CA GLN A 88 0.86 -5.69 0.73
C GLN A 88 0.91 -6.39 -0.64
N GLU A 89 1.81 -7.34 -0.87
CA GLU A 89 1.83 -8.10 -2.14
C GLU A 89 0.53 -8.89 -2.36
N SER A 90 -0.09 -9.40 -1.30
CA SER A 90 -1.41 -10.05 -1.39
C SER A 90 -2.53 -9.07 -1.72
N ILE A 91 -2.43 -7.82 -1.24
CA ILE A 91 -3.37 -6.75 -1.61
C ILE A 91 -3.27 -6.45 -3.10
N TRP A 92 -2.04 -6.32 -3.63
CA TRP A 92 -1.81 -6.06 -5.05
C TRP A 92 -2.29 -7.21 -5.93
N GLN A 93 -2.03 -8.46 -5.52
CA GLN A 93 -2.57 -9.64 -6.21
C GLN A 93 -4.10 -9.61 -6.23
N TYR A 94 -4.76 -9.32 -5.11
CA TYR A 94 -6.21 -9.23 -5.03
C TYR A 94 -6.77 -8.15 -5.97
N LEU A 95 -6.23 -6.93 -5.92
CA LEU A 95 -6.71 -5.83 -6.76
C LEU A 95 -6.51 -6.13 -8.26
N ARG A 96 -5.39 -6.74 -8.64
CA ARG A 96 -5.14 -7.17 -10.02
C ARG A 96 -6.15 -8.23 -10.46
N GLN A 97 -6.35 -9.29 -9.69
CA GLN A 97 -7.25 -10.39 -10.06
C GLN A 97 -8.72 -9.97 -10.16
N ASN A 98 -9.16 -9.04 -9.31
CA ASN A 98 -10.59 -8.69 -9.21
C ASN A 98 -10.98 -7.45 -10.01
N SER A 99 -10.09 -6.46 -10.10
CA SER A 99 -10.50 -5.11 -10.53
C SER A 99 -9.59 -4.46 -11.56
N LEU A 100 -8.29 -4.78 -11.60
CA LEU A 100 -7.31 -3.96 -12.35
C LEU A 100 -6.60 -4.68 -13.50
N ALA A 101 -6.44 -6.01 -13.49
CA ALA A 101 -5.74 -6.73 -14.56
C ALA A 101 -6.60 -6.86 -15.83
N ASN A 102 -5.93 -7.00 -16.98
CA ASN A 102 -6.57 -7.20 -18.29
C ASN A 102 -7.58 -6.11 -18.69
N ARG A 103 -7.39 -4.87 -18.24
CA ARG A 103 -8.23 -3.72 -18.61
C ARG A 103 -7.46 -2.73 -19.46
N ALA A 104 -8.19 -2.13 -20.41
CA ALA A 104 -7.71 -1.00 -21.16
C ALA A 104 -8.35 0.31 -20.67
N TYR A 105 -7.54 1.33 -20.40
CA TYR A 105 -7.97 2.65 -19.97
C TYR A 105 -7.63 3.67 -21.06
N GLU A 106 -8.63 4.47 -21.45
CA GLU A 106 -8.54 5.43 -22.56
C GLU A 106 -7.82 6.72 -22.16
N THR A 107 -7.92 7.11 -20.89
CA THR A 107 -7.36 8.37 -20.36
C THR A 107 -6.75 8.17 -18.98
N TYR A 108 -5.82 9.04 -18.58
CA TYR A 108 -5.31 9.07 -17.21
C TYR A 108 -6.42 9.08 -16.15
N ASP A 109 -7.47 9.88 -16.34
CA ASP A 109 -8.57 10.00 -15.37
C ASP A 109 -9.35 8.69 -15.20
N THR A 110 -9.48 7.89 -16.27
CA THR A 110 -10.09 6.56 -16.17
C THR A 110 -9.22 5.57 -15.40
N ILE A 111 -7.88 5.70 -15.47
CA ILE A 111 -6.94 4.94 -14.64
C ILE A 111 -7.14 5.33 -13.17
N VAL A 112 -7.10 6.64 -12.87
CA VAL A 112 -7.27 7.14 -11.50
C VAL A 112 -8.60 6.70 -10.91
N THR A 113 -9.68 6.83 -11.68
CA THR A 113 -11.03 6.42 -11.26
C THR A 113 -11.07 4.93 -10.94
N ALA A 114 -10.48 4.08 -11.78
CA ALA A 114 -10.44 2.64 -11.56
C ALA A 114 -9.61 2.27 -10.32
N CYS A 115 -8.45 2.90 -10.12
CA CYS A 115 -7.61 2.72 -8.94
C CYS A 115 -8.36 3.11 -7.65
N CYS A 116 -8.96 4.30 -7.64
CA CYS A 116 -9.74 4.80 -6.49
C CYS A 116 -10.92 3.88 -6.19
N LYS A 117 -11.65 3.44 -7.22
CA LYS A 117 -12.75 2.49 -7.06
C LYS A 117 -12.26 1.18 -6.46
N ALA A 118 -11.21 0.57 -7.01
CA ALA A 118 -10.69 -0.70 -6.53
C ALA A 118 -10.20 -0.62 -5.07
N GLY A 119 -9.49 0.46 -4.71
CA GLY A 119 -9.05 0.71 -3.34
C GLY A 119 -10.22 0.89 -2.38
N ASN A 120 -11.20 1.73 -2.73
CA ASN A 120 -12.38 1.97 -1.90
C ASN A 120 -13.25 0.71 -1.74
N ASP A 121 -13.44 -0.07 -2.81
CA ASP A 121 -14.18 -1.33 -2.75
C ASP A 121 -13.50 -2.31 -1.76
N LEU A 122 -12.16 -2.41 -1.79
CA LEU A 122 -11.41 -3.26 -0.87
C LEU A 122 -11.46 -2.77 0.59
N ILE A 123 -11.36 -1.45 0.83
CA ILE A 123 -11.48 -0.86 2.18
C ILE A 123 -12.84 -1.21 2.81
N ASN A 124 -13.89 -1.36 2.00
CA ASN A 124 -15.22 -1.78 2.44
C ASN A 124 -15.36 -3.30 2.66
N LEU A 125 -14.28 -4.07 2.54
CA LEU A 125 -14.24 -5.53 2.74
C LEU A 125 -13.24 -5.93 3.85
N PRO A 126 -13.52 -5.59 5.12
CA PRO A 126 -12.58 -5.77 6.22
C PRO A 126 -12.19 -7.24 6.46
N ASP A 127 -13.12 -8.18 6.24
CA ASP A 127 -12.84 -9.61 6.38
C ASP A 127 -11.93 -10.14 5.27
N THR A 128 -12.05 -9.58 4.05
CA THR A 128 -11.12 -9.87 2.96
C THR A 128 -9.73 -9.35 3.29
N ILE A 129 -9.60 -8.10 3.76
CA ILE A 129 -8.32 -7.54 4.21
C ILE A 129 -7.68 -8.44 5.25
N LYS A 130 -8.41 -8.82 6.31
CA LYS A 130 -7.93 -9.74 7.35
C LYS A 130 -7.46 -11.06 6.75
N SER A 131 -8.27 -11.68 5.90
CA SER A 131 -7.99 -13.00 5.32
C SER A 131 -6.71 -13.02 4.49
N ILE A 132 -6.50 -12.03 3.61
CA ILE A 132 -5.37 -12.05 2.66
C ILE A 132 -4.07 -11.49 3.24
N THR A 133 -4.15 -10.68 4.31
CA THR A 133 -2.98 -9.99 4.88
C THR A 133 -2.47 -10.57 6.20
N THR A 134 -3.23 -11.46 6.85
CA THR A 134 -2.76 -12.10 8.09
C THR A 134 -1.54 -12.96 7.81
N ARG A 135 -0.51 -12.84 8.67
CA ARG A 135 0.71 -13.65 8.67
C ARG A 135 1.03 -14.06 10.11
N GLU A 136 1.50 -15.28 10.32
CA GLU A 136 1.75 -15.82 11.66
C GLU A 136 2.74 -14.96 12.47
N TRP A 137 3.83 -14.52 11.83
CA TRP A 137 4.85 -13.66 12.45
C TRP A 137 4.34 -12.25 12.80
N PHE A 138 3.21 -11.82 12.21
CA PHE A 138 2.56 -10.55 12.51
C PHE A 138 1.67 -10.66 13.76
N THR A 139 1.09 -11.84 13.99
CA THR A 139 0.15 -12.16 15.07
C THR A 139 0.78 -12.57 16.39
N GLY A 140 2.10 -12.36 16.56
CA GLY A 140 2.82 -12.69 17.78
C GLY A 140 2.10 -12.14 19.01
N ARG A 141 1.32 -13.01 19.68
CA ARG A 141 0.68 -12.71 20.95
C ARG A 141 1.78 -12.47 21.96
N SER A 142 2.06 -11.21 22.28
CA SER A 142 2.61 -10.90 23.59
C SER A 142 1.54 -11.31 24.61
N GLN A 143 1.68 -12.51 25.18
CA GLN A 143 1.00 -12.87 26.41
C GLN A 143 1.46 -11.85 27.47
N GLY A 144 0.63 -10.82 27.70
CA GLY A 144 0.90 -9.71 28.62
C GLY A 144 1.19 -8.38 27.90
N ARG A 145 0.22 -7.45 27.99
CA ARG A 145 0.28 -6.02 27.62
C ARG A 145 0.63 -5.68 26.16
N THR A 146 -0.37 -5.59 25.29
CA THR A 146 -0.34 -4.76 24.07
C THR A 146 -1.69 -4.07 23.85
N GLU A 147 -2.15 -3.31 24.84
CA GLU A 147 -3.08 -2.22 24.54
C GLU A 147 -2.25 -1.10 23.88
N GLY A 148 -2.54 -0.74 22.62
CA GLY A 148 -1.99 0.46 21.98
C GLY A 148 -0.92 0.28 20.89
N LEU A 149 -0.69 -0.91 20.32
CA LEU A 149 0.20 -1.08 19.16
C LEU A 149 -0.53 -1.60 17.92
N ASP A 150 -0.74 -0.71 16.96
CA ASP A 150 -1.22 -1.07 15.62
C ASP A 150 -0.03 -1.46 14.75
N ARG A 151 -0.09 -2.63 14.12
CA ARG A 151 0.91 -3.03 13.13
C ARG A 151 0.30 -2.86 11.75
N ILE A 152 0.93 -2.03 10.92
CA ILE A 152 0.46 -1.62 9.59
C ILE A 152 1.48 -2.07 8.55
N CYS A 153 1.01 -2.72 7.49
CA CYS A 153 1.84 -3.05 6.33
C CYS A 153 1.67 -1.98 5.26
N LEU A 154 2.76 -1.55 4.61
CA LEU A 154 2.73 -0.57 3.52
C LEU A 154 3.36 -1.15 2.26
N GLY A 155 2.83 -0.74 1.11
CA GLY A 155 3.52 -0.89 -0.15
C GLY A 155 3.01 0.09 -1.20
N THR A 156 3.61 0.03 -2.38
CA THR A 156 3.24 0.84 -3.54
C THR A 156 3.19 -0.07 -4.76
N ASP A 157 2.19 0.10 -5.63
CA ASP A 157 2.12 -0.57 -6.93
C ASP A 157 1.89 0.46 -8.05
N ARG A 158 2.26 0.11 -9.28
CA ARG A 158 2.16 0.98 -10.46
C ARG A 158 1.17 0.41 -11.46
N LEU A 159 0.16 1.19 -11.84
CA LEU A 159 -0.80 0.81 -12.88
C LEU A 159 -0.53 1.60 -14.19
N PRO A 160 -0.13 0.94 -15.28
CA PRO A 160 0.12 1.60 -16.57
C PRO A 160 -1.17 1.85 -17.37
N SER A 161 -1.18 2.89 -18.21
CA SER A 161 -2.19 3.12 -19.25
C SER A 161 -2.11 2.05 -20.35
N ALA A 162 -3.24 1.86 -21.05
CA ALA A 162 -3.44 0.71 -21.93
C ALA A 162 -2.96 0.83 -23.36
N TYR A 163 -2.43 1.99 -23.77
CA TYR A 163 -1.71 2.02 -25.03
C TYR A 163 -0.46 1.15 -24.87
N GLY A 164 -0.38 0.00 -25.52
CA GLY A 164 0.89 -0.72 -25.80
C GLY A 164 1.50 -1.65 -24.74
N ALA A 165 0.95 -1.82 -23.54
CA ALA A 165 1.53 -2.76 -22.58
C ALA A 165 1.21 -4.23 -22.96
N ARG A 166 2.20 -4.93 -23.55
CA ARG A 166 2.33 -6.36 -23.28
C ARG A 166 2.39 -6.49 -21.76
N GLN A 167 1.40 -7.15 -21.18
CA GLN A 167 1.48 -7.63 -19.81
C GLN A 167 2.62 -8.66 -19.77
N SER A 168 3.84 -8.22 -19.51
CA SER A 168 4.88 -9.12 -19.03
C SER A 168 4.59 -9.37 -17.56
N ALA A 169 4.18 -10.60 -17.29
CA ALA A 169 4.03 -11.17 -15.97
C ALA A 169 5.25 -10.87 -15.09
N TRP A 170 4.98 -10.46 -13.85
CA TRP A 170 5.88 -10.58 -12.72
C TRP A 170 5.16 -11.46 -11.69
#